data_AF-A0A7G2SD98-F1
#
_entry.id   AF-A0A7G2SD98-F1
#
_cell.length_a   1.000
_cell.length_b   1.000
_cell.length_c   1.000
_cell.angle_alpha   90.00
_cell.angle_beta   90.00
_cell.angle_gamma   90.00
#
_symmetry.space_group_name_H-M   'P 1'
#
loop_
_entity.id
_entity.type
_entity.pdbx_description
1 polymer ?
#
loop_
_entity_poly.entity_id
_entity_poly.type
_entity_poly.pdbx_seq_one_letter_code
_entity_poly.pdbx_strand_id
1 'polypeptide(L)'
;MNNFIKYSCLYIPVFLILLCIFGSFFITSNQTFHVGESLIIDKELSAQFGNLYGGLIGTLLSASSVFLLIYTIIHQKNEVQKNVLENHFFRMIDYHNQHLNHICIPHLKPENGLVEGKRAFIQFKIQFKRILDTTEIVLKKNSVPFSKKDLADISYIIFYYGIEGSWTDFIYKKFEKYNFINLSMINEIQGELVKRGDGKFVRANQTYLSAYFRNMYNLIKMVDESNFLDQKEKENLIKIYRAQFSNAELYIIFFNVISRFGRKWINNQYIEKYELLKNIPFEYCDGYNPKDFFNITYEEEED
;
A
#
# COMPACT_ATOMS: atom_id res chain seq x y z
N MET A 1 -15.48 -16.20 -0.76
CA MET A 1 -16.79 -16.81 -1.07
C MET A 1 -16.58 -18.31 -1.23
N ASN A 2 -17.43 -19.17 -0.66
CA ASN A 2 -17.30 -20.61 -0.87
C ASN A 2 -17.44 -20.88 -2.38
N ASN A 3 -16.41 -21.45 -3.00
CA ASN A 3 -16.37 -21.71 -4.44
C ASN A 3 -17.62 -22.47 -4.91
N PHE A 4 -18.17 -23.31 -4.03
CA PHE A 4 -19.44 -24.02 -4.24
C PHE A 4 -20.61 -23.09 -4.57
N ILE A 5 -20.79 -21.98 -3.85
CA ILE A 5 -21.92 -21.05 -4.06
C ILE A 5 -21.76 -20.34 -5.40
N LYS A 6 -20.54 -19.89 -5.74
CA LYS A 6 -20.25 -19.23 -7.02
C LYS A 6 -20.56 -20.15 -8.21
N TYR A 7 -20.09 -21.39 -8.15
CA TYR A 7 -20.28 -22.36 -9.22
C TYR A 7 -21.74 -22.79 -9.34
N SER A 8 -22.42 -23.05 -8.22
CA SER A 8 -23.85 -23.39 -8.23
C SER A 8 -24.70 -22.27 -8.83
N CYS A 9 -24.47 -21.01 -8.47
CA CYS A 9 -25.25 -19.88 -9.00
C CYS A 9 -24.95 -19.57 -10.48
N LEU A 10 -23.88 -20.13 -11.06
CA LEU A 10 -23.53 -19.94 -12.47
C LEU A 10 -23.94 -21.12 -13.35
N TYR A 11 -23.67 -22.36 -12.90
CA TYR A 11 -23.91 -23.55 -13.72
C TYR A 11 -25.37 -24.04 -13.68
N ILE A 12 -26.05 -23.93 -12.54
CA ILE A 12 -27.47 -24.31 -12.42
C ILE A 12 -28.34 -23.50 -13.39
N PRO A 13 -28.28 -22.15 -13.43
CA PRO A 13 -29.11 -21.39 -14.37
C PRO A 13 -28.77 -21.71 -15.83
N VAL A 14 -27.49 -21.92 -16.18
CA VAL A 14 -27.10 -22.33 -17.54
C VAL A 14 -27.72 -23.67 -17.92
N PHE A 15 -27.68 -24.65 -17.01
CA PHE A 15 -28.33 -25.95 -17.23
C PHE A 15 -29.85 -25.82 -17.39
N LEU A 16 -30.50 -25.02 -16.54
CA LEU A 16 -31.94 -24.76 -16.64
C LEU A 16 -32.31 -24.10 -17.97
N ILE A 17 -31.50 -23.14 -18.45
CA ILE A 17 -31.71 -22.49 -19.75
C ILE A 17 -31.56 -23.49 -20.90
N LEU A 18 -30.55 -24.37 -20.85
CA LEU A 18 -30.40 -25.43 -21.86
C LEU A 18 -31.59 -26.40 -21.86
N LEU A 19 -32.09 -26.76 -20.67
CA LEU A 19 -33.27 -27.60 -20.52
C LEU A 19 -34.54 -26.91 -21.05
N CYS A 20 -34.66 -25.59 -20.88
CA CYS A 20 -35.71 -24.81 -21.51
C CYS A 20 -35.61 -24.85 -23.04
N ILE A 21 -34.42 -24.66 -23.61
CA ILE A 21 -34.24 -24.69 -25.08
C ILE A 21 -34.64 -26.06 -25.64
N PHE A 22 -34.19 -27.15 -24.99
CA PHE A 22 -34.53 -28.50 -25.40
C PHE A 22 -36.03 -28.80 -25.22
N GLY A 23 -36.61 -28.39 -24.08
CA GLY A 23 -38.03 -28.54 -23.80
C GLY A 23 -38.90 -27.78 -24.79
N SER A 24 -38.53 -26.54 -25.14
CA SER A 24 -39.21 -25.74 -26.16
C SER A 24 -39.16 -26.43 -27.52
N PHE A 25 -38.00 -26.94 -27.94
CA PHE A 25 -37.86 -27.67 -29.20
C PHE A 25 -38.72 -28.95 -29.23
N PHE A 26 -38.75 -29.71 -28.14
CA PHE A 26 -39.56 -30.91 -28.03
C PHE A 26 -41.06 -30.60 -28.08
N ILE A 27 -41.51 -29.55 -27.38
CA ILE A 27 -42.92 -29.14 -27.34
C ILE A 27 -43.38 -28.64 -28.72
N THR A 28 -42.58 -27.82 -29.42
CA THR A 28 -42.96 -27.27 -30.73
C THR A 28 -42.88 -28.28 -31.87
N SER A 29 -41.99 -29.27 -31.77
CA SER A 29 -41.85 -30.33 -32.79
C SER A 29 -42.88 -31.45 -32.63
N ASN A 30 -43.68 -31.42 -31.55
CA ASN A 30 -44.67 -32.46 -31.29
C ASN A 30 -45.90 -32.26 -32.18
N GLN A 31 -46.30 -33.31 -32.89
CA GLN A 31 -47.45 -33.31 -33.82
C GLN A 31 -48.77 -32.91 -33.15
N THR A 32 -48.90 -33.07 -31.82
CA THR A 32 -50.11 -32.72 -31.05
C THR A 32 -50.50 -31.25 -31.17
N PHE A 33 -49.54 -30.34 -31.37
CA PHE A 33 -49.80 -28.90 -31.38
C PHE A 33 -49.84 -28.28 -32.79
N HIS A 34 -49.63 -29.06 -33.85
CA HIS A 34 -49.73 -28.63 -35.26
C HIS A 34 -49.04 -27.28 -35.58
N VAL A 35 -47.93 -26.99 -34.89
CA VAL A 35 -47.27 -25.67 -34.97
C VAL A 35 -46.69 -25.48 -36.37
N GLY A 36 -47.25 -24.54 -37.13
CA GLY A 36 -46.81 -24.22 -38.50
C GLY A 36 -47.55 -24.94 -39.63
N GLU A 37 -48.54 -25.78 -39.33
CA GLU A 37 -49.33 -26.51 -40.34
C GLU A 37 -50.51 -25.70 -40.90
N SER A 38 -51.02 -24.72 -40.14
CA SER A 38 -52.08 -23.83 -40.61
C SER A 38 -51.90 -22.40 -40.10
N LEU A 39 -52.44 -21.42 -40.85
CA LEU A 39 -52.46 -20.00 -40.46
C LEU A 39 -53.63 -19.64 -39.54
N ILE A 40 -54.51 -20.61 -39.22
CA ILE A 40 -55.71 -20.41 -38.40
C ILE A 40 -55.39 -20.89 -36.99
N ILE A 41 -55.49 -20.00 -36.00
CA ILE A 41 -55.17 -20.30 -34.60
C ILE A 41 -56.39 -20.95 -33.93
N ASP A 42 -56.27 -22.22 -33.54
CA ASP A 42 -57.23 -22.88 -32.64
C ASP A 42 -57.08 -22.31 -31.23
N LYS A 43 -58.14 -21.66 -30.72
CA LYS A 43 -58.14 -20.98 -29.43
C LYS A 43 -57.95 -21.94 -28.26
N GLU A 44 -58.54 -23.14 -28.32
CA GLU A 44 -58.52 -24.09 -27.22
C GLU A 44 -57.17 -24.81 -27.13
N LEU A 45 -56.66 -25.27 -28.28
CA LEU A 45 -55.34 -25.90 -28.38
C LEU A 45 -54.22 -24.91 -27.98
N SER A 46 -54.33 -23.65 -28.41
CA SER A 46 -53.37 -22.60 -28.03
C SER A 46 -53.36 -22.31 -26.53
N ALA A 47 -54.53 -22.37 -25.87
CA ALA A 47 -54.62 -22.20 -24.43
C ALA A 47 -53.96 -23.36 -23.67
N GLN A 48 -54.16 -24.60 -24.12
CA GLN A 48 -53.51 -25.78 -23.53
C GLN A 48 -51.99 -25.75 -23.73
N PHE A 49 -51.52 -25.38 -24.93
CA PHE A 49 -50.12 -25.16 -25.21
C PHE A 49 -49.51 -24.10 -24.28
N GLY A 50 -50.18 -22.95 -24.16
CA GLY A 50 -49.73 -21.86 -23.29
C GLY A 50 -49.60 -22.28 -21.83
N ASN A 51 -50.53 -23.10 -21.33
CA ASN A 51 -50.47 -23.64 -19.97
C ASN A 51 -49.27 -24.60 -19.77
N LEU A 52 -49.03 -25.52 -20.71
CA LEU A 52 -47.89 -26.43 -20.65
C LEU A 52 -46.57 -25.68 -20.76
N TYR A 53 -46.45 -24.80 -21.76
CA TYR A 53 -45.24 -24.05 -22.04
C TYR A 53 -44.93 -23.06 -20.91
N GLY A 54 -45.91 -22.27 -20.48
CA GLY A 54 -45.77 -21.35 -19.35
C GLY A 54 -45.49 -22.07 -18.03
N GLY A 55 -46.19 -23.18 -17.76
CA GLY A 55 -46.03 -23.96 -16.53
C GLY A 55 -44.67 -24.64 -16.43
N LEU A 56 -44.13 -25.19 -17.52
CA LEU A 56 -42.85 -25.89 -17.52
C LEU A 56 -41.68 -24.95 -17.84
N ILE A 57 -41.68 -24.32 -19.02
CA ILE A 57 -40.59 -23.44 -19.47
C ILE A 57 -40.55 -22.16 -18.64
N GLY A 58 -41.71 -21.56 -18.37
CA GLY A 58 -41.79 -20.33 -17.57
C GLY A 58 -41.28 -20.52 -16.13
N THR A 59 -41.60 -21.66 -15.50
CA THR A 59 -41.10 -21.98 -14.14
C THR A 59 -39.60 -22.22 -14.13
N LEU A 60 -39.05 -22.94 -15.11
CA LEU A 60 -37.60 -23.18 -15.23
C LEU A 60 -36.81 -21.88 -15.50
N LEU A 61 -37.34 -21.01 -16.37
CA LEU A 61 -36.76 -19.68 -16.61
C LEU A 61 -36.84 -18.79 -15.37
N SER A 62 -37.94 -18.86 -14.62
CA SER A 62 -38.08 -18.12 -13.36
C SER A 62 -37.07 -18.59 -12.32
N ALA A 63 -36.89 -19.91 -12.16
CA ALA A 63 -35.88 -20.48 -11.28
C ALA A 63 -34.46 -20.04 -11.69
N SER A 64 -34.13 -20.11 -12.99
CA SER A 64 -32.85 -19.63 -13.52
C SER A 64 -32.60 -18.14 -13.21
N SER A 65 -33.63 -17.32 -13.37
CA SER A 65 -33.58 -15.87 -13.07
C SER A 65 -33.25 -15.59 -11.60
N VAL A 66 -33.80 -16.37 -10.67
CA VAL A 66 -33.48 -16.25 -9.24
C VAL A 66 -32.01 -16.57 -8.96
N PHE A 67 -31.45 -17.64 -9.55
CA PHE A 67 -30.03 -17.96 -9.38
C PHE A 67 -29.11 -16.88 -9.95
N LEU A 68 -29.43 -16.34 -11.13
CA LEU A 68 -28.68 -15.24 -11.73
C LEU A 68 -28.78 -13.95 -10.92
N LEU A 69 -29.95 -13.66 -10.34
CA LEU A 69 -30.14 -12.53 -9.44
C LEU A 69 -29.29 -12.67 -8.18
N ILE A 70 -29.27 -13.85 -7.55
CA ILE A 70 -28.41 -14.13 -6.38
C ILE A 70 -26.94 -13.93 -6.75
N TYR A 71 -26.49 -14.49 -7.88
CA TYR A 71 -25.13 -14.28 -8.38
C TYR A 71 -24.81 -12.79 -8.55
N THR A 72 -25.72 -12.04 -9.18
CA THR A 72 -25.58 -10.61 -9.43
C THR A 72 -25.47 -9.82 -8.13
N ILE A 73 -26.32 -10.09 -7.14
CA ILE A 73 -26.27 -9.42 -5.83
C ILE A 73 -24.94 -9.67 -5.12
N ILE A 74 -24.43 -10.91 -5.16
CA ILE A 74 -23.14 -11.24 -4.53
C ILE A 74 -21.98 -10.55 -5.26
N HIS A 75 -22.00 -10.55 -6.59
CA HIS A 75 -21.00 -9.86 -7.40
C HIS A 75 -21.01 -8.36 -7.12
N GLN A 76 -22.19 -7.74 -7.13
CA GLN A 76 -22.38 -6.32 -6.80
C GLN A 76 -21.89 -5.99 -5.39
N LYS A 77 -22.15 -6.86 -4.40
CA LYS A 77 -21.64 -6.66 -3.04
C LYS A 77 -20.12 -6.58 -3.01
N ASN A 78 -19.41 -7.46 -3.72
CA ASN A 78 -17.95 -7.43 -3.78
C ASN A 78 -17.44 -6.15 -4.47
N GLU A 79 -18.04 -5.77 -5.61
CA GLU A 79 -17.70 -4.53 -6.30
C GLU A 79 -17.96 -3.28 -5.43
N VAL A 80 -19.04 -3.26 -4.66
CA VAL A 80 -19.30 -2.19 -3.69
C VAL A 80 -18.21 -2.16 -2.61
N GLN A 81 -17.78 -3.30 -2.08
CA GLN A 81 -16.69 -3.33 -1.10
C GLN A 81 -15.36 -2.84 -1.68
N LYS A 82 -15.04 -3.21 -2.93
CA LYS A 82 -13.87 -2.69 -3.66
C LYS A 82 -13.93 -1.17 -3.78
N ASN A 83 -15.04 -0.64 -4.28
CA ASN A 83 -15.25 0.80 -4.42
C ASN A 83 -15.17 1.54 -3.07
N VAL A 84 -15.73 0.98 -1.99
CA VAL A 84 -15.61 1.57 -0.64
C VAL A 84 -14.16 1.60 -0.17
N LEU A 85 -13.41 0.51 -0.38
CA LEU A 85 -12.00 0.45 -0.05
C LEU A 85 -11.18 1.46 -0.86
N GLU A 86 -11.41 1.55 -2.16
CA GLU A 86 -10.74 2.51 -3.04
C GLU A 86 -11.02 3.97 -2.61
N ASN A 87 -12.27 4.29 -2.29
CA ASN A 87 -12.62 5.60 -1.73
C ASN A 87 -11.92 5.87 -0.39
N HIS A 88 -11.86 4.89 0.50
CA HIS A 88 -11.10 5.01 1.76
C HIS A 88 -9.61 5.19 1.51
N PHE A 89 -9.05 4.47 0.53
CA PHE A 89 -7.66 4.57 0.12
C PHE A 89 -7.33 5.98 -0.35
N PHE A 90 -8.12 6.56 -1.26
CA PHE A 90 -7.91 7.94 -1.70
C PHE A 90 -8.07 8.96 -0.56
N ARG A 91 -9.04 8.76 0.34
CA ARG A 91 -9.13 9.59 1.55
C ARG A 91 -7.91 9.50 2.46
N MET A 92 -7.32 8.31 2.62
CA MET A 92 -6.09 8.13 3.40
C MET A 92 -4.89 8.80 2.73
N ILE A 93 -4.82 8.78 1.39
CA ILE A 93 -3.85 9.56 0.63
C ILE A 93 -4.04 11.06 0.91
N ASP A 94 -5.27 11.56 0.85
CA ASP A 94 -5.55 12.97 1.12
C ASP A 94 -5.13 13.37 2.53
N TYR A 95 -5.44 12.54 3.54
CA TYR A 95 -4.97 12.78 4.92
C TYR A 95 -3.44 12.73 5.03
N HIS A 96 -2.78 11.83 4.31
CA HIS A 96 -1.32 11.76 4.26
C HIS A 96 -0.73 13.05 3.68
N ASN A 97 -1.29 13.55 2.57
CA ASN A 97 -0.87 14.80 1.93
C ASN A 97 -1.17 16.02 2.80
N GLN A 98 -2.32 16.06 3.48
CA GLN A 98 -2.62 17.11 4.45
C GLN A 98 -1.62 17.11 5.61
N HIS A 99 -1.32 15.93 6.17
CA HIS A 99 -0.31 15.80 7.21
C HIS A 99 1.06 16.29 6.74
N LEU A 100 1.49 15.88 5.53
CA LEU A 100 2.72 16.32 4.92
C LEU A 100 2.75 17.85 4.80
N ASN A 101 1.69 18.47 4.26
CA ASN A 101 1.58 19.92 4.10
C ASN A 101 1.59 20.68 5.44
N HIS A 102 1.06 20.08 6.51
CA HIS A 102 1.11 20.66 7.85
C HIS A 102 2.45 20.47 8.57
N ILE A 103 3.39 19.69 8.03
CA ILE A 103 4.75 19.64 8.59
C ILE A 103 5.39 21.01 8.38
N CYS A 104 5.60 21.73 9.47
CA CYS A 104 6.29 23.01 9.51
C CYS A 104 7.49 22.89 10.44
N ILE A 105 8.69 23.13 9.90
CA ILE A 105 9.96 23.03 10.63
C ILE A 105 10.85 24.24 10.36
N PRO A 106 11.72 24.64 11.30
CA PRO A 106 12.75 25.64 11.03
C PRO A 106 13.66 25.21 9.88
N HIS A 107 14.02 26.16 9.02
CA HIS A 107 15.08 25.96 8.05
C HIS A 107 16.42 25.72 8.77
N LEU A 108 17.31 24.90 8.18
CA LEU A 108 18.63 24.62 8.77
C LEU A 108 19.56 25.84 8.77
N LYS A 109 19.28 26.80 7.89
CA LYS A 109 19.87 28.15 7.86
C LYS A 109 18.91 29.14 8.53
N PRO A 110 19.30 29.81 9.63
CA PRO A 110 18.41 30.67 10.41
C PRO A 110 17.75 31.79 9.60
N GLU A 111 18.46 32.35 8.62
CA GLU A 111 17.98 33.48 7.80
C GLU A 111 16.73 33.16 6.96
N ASN A 112 16.45 31.88 6.71
CA ASN A 112 15.39 31.45 5.80
C ASN A 112 14.05 31.14 6.50
N GLY A 113 13.94 31.32 7.81
CA GLY A 113 12.69 31.15 8.55
C GLY A 113 12.17 29.70 8.63
N LEU A 114 10.87 29.50 8.43
CA LEU A 114 10.19 28.19 8.49
C LEU A 114 10.02 27.61 7.08
N VAL A 115 10.04 26.27 6.98
CA VAL A 115 9.68 25.54 5.76
C VAL A 115 8.53 24.58 6.00
N GLU A 116 7.71 24.41 4.98
CA GLU A 116 6.48 23.64 5.05
C GLU A 116 6.41 22.55 3.97
N GLY A 117 5.60 21.52 4.23
CA GLY A 117 5.26 20.51 3.22
C GLY A 117 6.47 19.71 2.74
N LYS A 118 6.51 19.44 1.42
CA LYS A 118 7.61 18.71 0.77
C LYS A 118 8.99 19.34 1.00
N ARG A 119 9.07 20.66 1.22
CA ARG A 119 10.35 21.33 1.51
C ARG A 119 10.90 20.96 2.88
N ALA A 120 10.05 20.56 3.83
CA ALA A 120 10.50 20.04 5.12
C ALA A 120 11.31 18.75 4.94
N PHE A 121 10.90 17.85 4.03
CA PHE A 121 11.65 16.64 3.73
C PHE A 121 13.02 16.90 3.09
N ILE A 122 13.19 18.00 2.35
CA ILE A 122 14.51 18.44 1.87
C ILE A 122 15.41 18.78 3.06
N GLN A 123 14.90 19.51 4.06
CA GLN A 123 15.67 19.80 5.27
C GLN A 123 15.94 18.54 6.10
N PHE A 124 14.98 17.61 6.18
CA PHE A 124 15.21 16.31 6.82
C PHE A 124 16.33 15.52 6.14
N LYS A 125 16.35 15.47 4.80
CA LYS A 125 17.43 14.83 4.04
C LYS A 125 18.77 15.45 4.39
N ILE A 126 18.89 16.78 4.31
CA ILE A 126 20.14 17.49 4.60
C ILE A 126 20.58 17.25 6.05
N GLN A 127 19.64 17.34 7.00
CA GLN A 127 19.92 17.07 8.41
C GLN A 127 20.43 15.64 8.60
N PHE A 128 19.72 14.64 8.06
CA PHE A 128 20.10 13.25 8.21
C PHE A 128 21.46 12.96 7.58
N LYS A 129 21.73 13.46 6.37
CA LYS A 129 23.05 13.33 5.73
C LYS A 129 24.17 13.85 6.64
N ARG A 130 23.99 15.04 7.23
CA ARG A 130 24.99 15.61 8.15
C ARG A 130 25.17 14.77 9.41
N ILE A 131 24.09 14.22 9.95
CA ILE A 131 24.16 13.29 11.09
C ILE A 131 24.91 12.01 10.69
N LEU A 132 24.62 11.45 9.52
CA LEU A 132 25.26 10.25 8.98
C LEU A 132 26.78 10.45 8.84
N ASP A 133 27.21 11.51 8.13
CA ASP A 133 28.61 11.85 7.94
C ASP A 133 29.34 12.03 9.28
N THR A 134 28.71 12.77 10.21
CA THR A 134 29.33 13.07 11.51
C THR A 134 29.43 11.81 12.37
N THR A 135 28.41 10.96 12.36
CA THR A 135 28.42 9.67 13.06
C THR A 135 29.55 8.79 12.51
N GLU A 136 29.69 8.72 11.19
CA GLU A 136 30.74 7.92 10.55
C GLU A 136 32.15 8.40 10.94
N ILE A 137 32.39 9.72 10.90
CA ILE A 137 33.68 10.32 11.28
C ILE A 137 34.03 9.97 12.73
N VAL A 138 33.08 10.10 13.66
CA VAL A 138 33.32 9.80 15.09
C VAL A 138 33.57 8.31 15.31
N LEU A 139 32.81 7.42 14.66
CA LEU A 139 33.02 5.97 14.77
C LEU A 139 34.39 5.56 14.22
N LYS A 140 34.80 6.10 13.06
CA LYS A 140 36.11 5.85 12.45
C LYS A 140 37.25 6.38 13.32
N LYS A 141 37.12 7.60 13.86
CA LYS A 141 38.12 8.22 14.75
C LYS A 141 38.37 7.37 16.00
N ASN A 142 37.33 6.75 16.55
CA ASN A 142 37.43 5.87 17.71
C ASN A 142 37.82 4.43 17.34
N SER A 143 38.17 4.16 16.07
CA SER A 143 38.62 2.84 15.57
C SER A 143 37.64 1.69 15.85
N VAL A 144 36.35 2.00 15.83
CA VAL A 144 35.28 1.03 16.13
C VAL A 144 34.85 0.30 14.85
N PRO A 145 34.71 -1.03 14.86
CA PRO A 145 34.12 -1.75 13.74
C PRO A 145 32.59 -1.55 13.71
N PHE A 146 32.06 -1.13 12.56
CA PHE A 146 30.60 -0.99 12.33
C PHE A 146 30.23 -1.42 10.91
N SER A 147 29.02 -1.97 10.73
CA SER A 147 28.46 -2.21 9.40
C SER A 147 27.76 -0.97 8.85
N LYS A 148 27.52 -0.91 7.52
CA LYS A 148 26.68 0.14 6.91
C LYS A 148 25.28 0.22 7.56
N LYS A 149 24.71 -0.93 7.93
CA LYS A 149 23.39 -1.00 8.59
C LYS A 149 23.44 -0.44 10.02
N ASP A 150 24.54 -0.66 10.74
CA ASP A 150 24.72 -0.10 12.08
C ASP A 150 24.82 1.41 12.02
N LEU A 151 25.65 1.94 11.11
CA LEU A 151 25.78 3.38 10.88
C LEU A 151 24.41 4.01 10.56
N ALA A 152 23.67 3.42 9.61
CA ALA A 152 22.34 3.92 9.24
C ALA A 152 21.35 3.91 10.42
N ASP A 153 21.31 2.83 11.22
CA ASP A 153 20.41 2.74 12.38
C ASP A 153 20.78 3.75 13.47
N ILE A 154 22.07 3.89 13.79
CA ILE A 154 22.56 4.84 14.81
C ILE A 154 22.20 6.27 14.39
N SER A 155 22.55 6.65 13.17
CA SER A 155 22.28 7.98 12.64
C SER A 155 20.77 8.26 12.54
N TYR A 156 19.95 7.25 12.19
CA TYR A 156 18.50 7.44 12.12
C TYR A 156 17.87 7.61 13.51
N ILE A 157 18.40 6.99 14.56
CA ILE A 157 17.95 7.21 15.94
C ILE A 157 18.23 8.64 16.38
N ILE A 158 19.45 9.13 16.12
CA ILE A 158 19.83 10.52 16.40
C ILE A 158 18.91 11.48 15.64
N PHE A 159 18.69 11.23 14.35
CA PHE A 159 17.81 12.03 13.52
C PHE A 159 16.36 12.01 13.99
N TYR A 160 15.85 10.85 14.42
CA TYR A 160 14.46 10.69 14.79
C TYR A 160 14.17 11.31 16.15
N TYR A 161 14.96 10.99 17.17
CA TYR A 161 14.71 11.45 18.54
C TYR A 161 15.44 12.74 18.92
N GLY A 162 16.41 13.19 18.11
CA GLY A 162 17.28 14.31 18.45
C GLY A 162 18.31 13.92 19.52
N ILE A 163 19.31 14.79 19.70
CA ILE A 163 20.36 14.68 20.73
C ILE A 163 20.59 16.05 21.39
N GLU A 164 19.53 16.78 21.68
CA GLU A 164 19.62 18.12 22.28
C GLU A 164 19.63 18.03 23.82
N GLY A 165 20.59 18.69 24.48
CA GLY A 165 20.62 18.83 25.94
C GLY A 165 20.57 17.50 26.72
N SER A 166 19.64 17.39 27.68
CA SER A 166 19.50 16.24 28.60
C SER A 166 18.97 14.95 27.95
N TRP A 167 18.68 14.96 26.64
CA TRP A 167 18.23 13.77 25.92
C TRP A 167 19.35 12.76 25.65
N THR A 168 20.62 13.12 25.87
CA THR A 168 21.77 12.24 25.65
C THR A 168 21.64 10.91 26.40
N ASP A 169 21.18 10.92 27.66
CA ASP A 169 20.99 9.69 28.45
C ASP A 169 19.85 8.82 27.90
N PHE A 170 18.77 9.45 27.41
CA PHE A 170 17.67 8.75 26.76
C PHE A 170 18.15 8.06 25.47
N ILE A 171 18.97 8.75 24.68
CA ILE A 171 19.52 8.23 23.43
C ILE A 171 20.56 7.14 23.69
N TYR A 172 21.40 7.30 24.71
CA TYR A 172 22.37 6.29 25.11
C TYR A 172 21.67 4.95 25.43
N LYS A 173 20.54 4.98 26.15
CA LYS A 173 19.71 3.78 26.39
C LYS A 173 19.20 3.14 25.09
N LYS A 174 18.95 3.91 24.02
CA LYS A 174 18.56 3.36 22.71
C LYS A 174 19.72 2.67 21.98
N PHE A 175 20.96 2.94 22.38
CA PHE A 175 22.16 2.35 21.83
C PHE A 175 22.69 1.16 22.64
N GLU A 176 22.01 0.69 23.69
CA GLU A 176 22.44 -0.47 24.49
C GLU A 176 22.74 -1.73 23.66
N LYS A 177 22.09 -1.89 22.50
CA LYS A 177 22.39 -3.01 21.58
C LYS A 177 23.77 -2.92 20.90
N TYR A 178 24.43 -1.77 20.97
CA TYR A 178 25.71 -1.46 20.35
C TYR A 178 26.78 -1.32 21.43
N ASN A 179 27.41 -2.44 21.78
CA ASN A 179 28.42 -2.50 22.84
C ASN A 179 29.61 -1.55 22.62
N PHE A 180 29.83 -1.12 21.39
CA PHE A 180 30.91 -0.22 21.00
C PHE A 180 30.59 1.27 21.16
N ILE A 181 29.32 1.65 21.34
CA ILE A 181 28.93 3.06 21.50
C ILE A 181 28.96 3.40 22.98
N ASN A 182 29.72 4.44 23.33
CA ASN A 182 29.76 4.98 24.69
C ASN A 182 29.24 6.44 24.71
N LEU A 183 28.96 6.95 25.91
CA LEU A 183 28.42 8.29 26.11
C LEU A 183 29.36 9.39 25.57
N SER A 184 30.68 9.20 25.66
CA SER A 184 31.68 10.16 25.16
C SER A 184 31.54 10.37 23.65
N MET A 185 31.33 9.30 22.89
CA MET A 185 31.13 9.38 21.44
C MET A 185 29.84 10.10 21.07
N ILE A 186 28.76 9.92 21.85
CA ILE A 186 27.49 10.63 21.62
C ILE A 186 27.68 12.13 21.87
N ASN A 187 28.38 12.50 22.95
CA ASN A 187 28.71 13.90 23.25
C ASN A 187 29.61 14.51 22.17
N GLU A 188 30.53 13.73 21.60
CA GLU A 188 31.36 14.18 20.48
C GLU A 188 30.52 14.44 19.22
N ILE A 189 29.62 13.52 18.86
CA ILE A 189 28.67 13.69 17.75
C ILE A 189 27.81 14.94 17.97
N GLN A 190 27.25 15.11 19.17
CA GLN A 190 26.45 16.28 19.55
C GLN A 190 27.26 17.57 19.38
N GLY A 191 28.47 17.62 19.93
CA GLY A 191 29.34 18.80 19.85
C GLY A 191 29.68 19.17 18.41
N GLU A 192 30.02 18.20 17.56
CA GLU A 192 30.32 18.45 16.15
C GLU A 192 29.09 18.92 15.36
N LEU A 193 27.90 18.38 15.64
CA LEU A 193 26.66 18.81 14.99
C LEU A 193 26.22 20.21 15.43
N VAL A 194 26.41 20.57 16.71
CA VAL A 194 26.12 21.91 17.22
C VAL A 194 27.03 22.95 16.56
N LYS A 195 28.35 22.70 16.49
CA LYS A 195 29.31 23.61 15.86
C LYS A 195 28.98 23.90 14.39
N ARG A 196 28.45 22.91 13.66
CA ARG A 196 28.25 23.00 12.20
C ARG A 196 26.92 23.59 11.77
N GLY A 197 25.93 23.68 12.65
CA GLY A 197 24.56 24.07 12.27
C GLY A 197 23.75 24.74 13.35
N ASP A 198 24.41 25.40 14.31
CA ASP A 198 23.75 26.22 15.34
C ASP A 198 22.62 25.47 16.06
N GLY A 199 22.90 24.21 16.46
CA GLY A 199 21.95 23.33 17.13
C GLY A 199 20.80 22.79 16.25
N LYS A 200 20.59 23.28 15.02
CA LYS A 200 19.48 22.80 14.16
C LYS A 200 19.64 21.36 13.71
N PHE A 201 20.86 20.82 13.70
CA PHE A 201 21.10 19.42 13.37
C PHE A 201 20.77 18.45 14.51
N VAL A 202 20.72 18.91 15.76
CA VAL A 202 20.46 18.04 16.93
C VAL A 202 18.99 17.94 17.32
N ARG A 203 18.10 18.68 16.66
CA ARG A 203 16.66 18.66 16.93
C ARG A 203 16.02 17.30 16.61
N ALA A 204 14.96 16.97 17.34
CA ALA A 204 14.15 15.79 17.10
C ALA A 204 13.19 15.96 15.91
N ASN A 205 12.94 14.87 15.17
CA ASN A 205 11.99 14.82 14.07
C ASN A 205 10.82 13.84 14.31
N GLN A 206 10.81 13.17 15.46
CA GLN A 206 9.84 12.14 15.84
C GLN A 206 8.40 12.62 15.71
N THR A 207 8.09 13.83 16.18
CA THR A 207 6.71 14.37 16.18
C THR A 207 6.13 14.43 14.77
N TYR A 208 6.93 14.84 13.78
CA TYR A 208 6.51 14.94 12.39
C TYR A 208 6.49 13.57 11.70
N LEU A 209 7.58 12.81 11.84
CA LEU A 209 7.76 11.56 11.10
C LEU A 209 6.91 10.41 11.65
N SER A 210 6.61 10.42 12.96
CA SER A 210 5.83 9.34 13.58
C SER A 210 4.43 9.23 12.99
N ALA A 211 3.72 10.34 12.79
CA ALA A 211 2.40 10.33 12.20
C ALA A 211 2.47 9.99 10.71
N TYR A 212 3.44 10.57 9.98
CA TYR A 212 3.69 10.32 8.57
C TYR A 212 3.88 8.82 8.28
N PHE A 213 4.82 8.16 8.96
CA PHE A 213 5.10 6.74 8.73
C PHE A 213 3.98 5.81 9.21
N ARG A 214 3.24 6.18 10.27
CA ARG A 214 2.09 5.40 10.73
C ARG A 214 0.95 5.41 9.71
N ASN A 215 0.64 6.57 9.13
CA ASN A 215 -0.37 6.68 8.09
C ASN A 215 0.03 5.89 6.84
N MET A 216 1.28 6.06 6.40
CA MET A 216 1.85 5.31 5.27
C MET A 216 1.75 3.80 5.47
N TYR A 217 2.15 3.30 6.65
CA TYR A 217 2.09 1.87 6.97
C TYR A 217 0.65 1.35 6.98
N ASN A 218 -0.28 2.07 7.64
CA ASN A 218 -1.66 1.64 7.76
C ASN A 218 -2.40 1.66 6.42
N LEU A 219 -2.07 2.61 5.54
CA LEU A 219 -2.61 2.67 4.18
C LEU A 219 -2.20 1.43 3.38
N ILE A 220 -0.91 1.10 3.36
CA ILE A 220 -0.40 -0.09 2.67
C ILE A 220 -0.99 -1.36 3.29
N LYS A 221 -1.03 -1.45 4.62
CA LYS A 221 -1.63 -2.56 5.35
C LYS A 221 -3.11 -2.77 4.99
N MET A 222 -3.90 -1.70 4.90
CA MET A 222 -5.32 -1.78 4.54
C MET A 222 -5.53 -2.38 3.14
N VAL A 223 -4.70 -1.98 2.17
CA VAL A 223 -4.74 -2.53 0.81
C VAL A 223 -4.28 -3.99 0.80
N ASP A 224 -3.17 -4.28 1.48
CA ASP A 224 -2.53 -5.59 1.53
C ASP A 224 -3.41 -6.67 2.16
N GLU A 225 -4.06 -6.35 3.29
CA GLU A 225 -4.95 -7.25 4.03
C GLU A 225 -6.35 -7.37 3.40
N SER A 226 -6.64 -6.65 2.32
CA SER A 226 -7.93 -6.74 1.65
C SER A 226 -8.15 -8.12 1.04
N ASN A 227 -9.29 -8.72 1.37
CA ASN A 227 -9.76 -9.97 0.78
C ASN A 227 -10.61 -9.74 -0.49
N PHE A 228 -10.90 -8.49 -0.82
CA PHE A 228 -11.74 -8.13 -1.96
C PHE A 228 -10.91 -7.76 -3.18
N LEU A 229 -9.65 -7.36 -2.99
CA LEU A 229 -8.73 -7.01 -4.06
C LEU A 229 -7.89 -8.20 -4.47
N ASP A 230 -7.73 -8.39 -5.78
CA ASP A 230 -6.68 -9.25 -6.30
C ASP A 230 -5.29 -8.60 -6.17
N GLN A 231 -4.23 -9.38 -6.40
CA GLN A 231 -2.87 -8.91 -6.21
C GLN A 231 -2.50 -7.74 -7.17
N LYS A 232 -3.03 -7.74 -8.39
CA LYS A 232 -2.78 -6.69 -9.38
C LYS A 232 -3.49 -5.39 -9.00
N GLU A 233 -4.71 -5.47 -8.49
CA GLU A 233 -5.45 -4.34 -7.95
C GLU A 233 -4.70 -3.71 -6.76
N LYS A 234 -4.15 -4.54 -5.85
CA LYS A 234 -3.33 -4.06 -4.72
C LYS A 234 -2.07 -3.32 -5.21
N GLU A 235 -1.33 -3.94 -6.13
CA GLU A 235 -0.13 -3.34 -6.73
C GLU A 235 -0.44 -2.01 -7.42
N ASN A 236 -1.53 -1.94 -8.19
CA ASN A 236 -1.95 -0.71 -8.86
C ASN A 236 -2.26 0.42 -7.86
N LEU A 237 -2.99 0.13 -6.78
CA LEU A 237 -3.27 1.13 -5.75
C LEU A 237 -1.98 1.61 -5.09
N ILE A 238 -1.10 0.71 -4.65
CA ILE A 238 0.16 1.14 -4.04
C ILE A 238 1.08 1.85 -5.05
N LYS A 239 1.03 1.50 -6.34
CA LYS A 239 1.72 2.23 -7.41
C LYS A 239 1.25 3.69 -7.49
N ILE A 240 -0.06 3.93 -7.42
CA ILE A 240 -0.64 5.30 -7.38
C ILE A 240 -0.15 6.05 -6.13
N TYR A 241 -0.06 5.37 -4.99
CA TYR A 241 0.42 5.99 -3.76
C TYR A 241 1.90 6.35 -3.85
N ARG A 242 2.77 5.41 -4.27
CA ARG A 242 4.23 5.65 -4.32
C ARG A 242 4.63 6.73 -5.32
N ALA A 243 3.87 6.91 -6.40
CA ALA A 243 4.11 7.96 -7.40
C ALA A 243 4.03 9.39 -6.83
N GLN A 244 3.49 9.58 -5.62
CA GLN A 244 3.37 10.89 -4.98
C GLN A 244 4.61 11.30 -4.19
N PHE A 245 5.48 10.35 -3.85
CA PHE A 245 6.65 10.59 -3.01
C PHE A 245 7.71 11.37 -3.78
N SER A 246 8.23 12.43 -3.15
CA SER A 246 9.43 13.10 -3.65
C SER A 246 10.68 12.27 -3.38
N ASN A 247 11.76 12.52 -4.14
CA ASN A 247 13.05 11.87 -3.91
C ASN A 247 13.55 12.09 -2.47
N ALA A 248 13.29 13.27 -1.87
CA ALA A 248 13.64 13.54 -0.48
C ALA A 248 12.84 12.69 0.52
N GLU A 249 11.55 12.43 0.25
CA GLU A 249 10.75 11.50 1.03
C GLU A 249 11.28 10.07 0.88
N LEU A 250 11.52 9.60 -0.34
CA LEU A 250 12.07 8.26 -0.61
C LEU A 250 13.41 8.03 0.09
N TYR A 251 14.27 9.04 0.12
CA TYR A 251 15.52 9.00 0.88
C TYR A 251 15.28 8.75 2.38
N ILE A 252 14.38 9.51 3.00
CA ILE A 252 14.06 9.35 4.43
C ILE A 252 13.35 8.02 4.70
N ILE A 253 12.49 7.56 3.79
CA ILE A 253 11.84 6.26 3.84
C ILE A 253 12.88 5.13 3.78
N PHE A 254 13.83 5.18 2.84
CA PHE A 254 14.89 4.17 2.73
C PHE A 254 15.65 4.00 4.03
N PHE A 255 16.16 5.10 4.61
CA PHE A 255 16.90 5.05 5.86
C PHE A 255 16.02 4.64 7.06
N ASN A 256 14.73 4.99 7.07
CA ASN A 256 13.78 4.47 8.05
C ASN A 256 13.68 2.95 7.98
N VAL A 257 13.55 2.41 6.78
CA VAL A 257 13.29 0.99 6.54
C VAL A 257 14.51 0.12 6.85
N ILE A 258 15.73 0.56 6.49
CA ILE A 258 16.94 -0.22 6.82
C ILE A 258 17.33 -0.13 8.29
N SER A 259 16.84 0.89 9.01
CA SER A 259 16.97 1.01 10.46
C SER A 259 16.00 0.11 11.22
N ARG A 260 16.08 0.10 12.56
CA ARG A 260 15.17 -0.65 13.43
C ARG A 260 13.70 -0.26 13.31
N PHE A 261 13.39 0.93 12.79
CA PHE A 261 12.02 1.40 12.60
C PHE A 261 11.30 0.67 11.45
N GLY A 262 12.07 0.10 10.52
CA GLY A 262 11.58 -0.62 9.35
C GLY A 262 11.14 -2.06 9.56
N ARG A 263 11.33 -2.66 10.75
CA ARG A 263 11.12 -4.11 10.96
C ARG A 263 9.75 -4.62 10.48
N LYS A 264 8.67 -3.88 10.73
CA LYS A 264 7.33 -4.27 10.28
C LYS A 264 7.18 -4.24 8.76
N TRP A 265 7.86 -3.33 8.09
CA TRP A 265 7.84 -3.21 6.63
C TRP A 265 8.53 -4.42 6.00
N ILE A 266 9.70 -4.78 6.54
CA ILE A 266 10.51 -5.92 6.09
C ILE A 266 9.78 -7.24 6.36
N ASN A 267 9.23 -7.43 7.57
CA ASN A 267 8.56 -8.68 7.93
C ASN A 267 7.32 -8.96 7.08
N ASN A 268 6.60 -7.91 6.65
CA ASN A 268 5.46 -8.04 5.73
C ASN A 268 5.85 -7.92 4.25
N GLN A 269 7.15 -7.82 3.95
CA GLN A 269 7.71 -7.73 2.58
C GLN A 269 7.15 -6.56 1.76
N TYR A 270 6.69 -5.49 2.40
CA TYR A 270 6.04 -4.36 1.70
C TYR A 270 6.98 -3.62 0.75
N ILE A 271 8.29 -3.63 1.04
CA ILE A 271 9.28 -2.90 0.24
C ILE A 271 9.43 -3.54 -1.13
N GLU A 272 9.69 -4.85 -1.17
CA GLU A 272 9.84 -5.60 -2.41
C GLU A 272 8.49 -5.85 -3.10
N LYS A 273 7.46 -6.25 -2.34
CA LYS A 273 6.13 -6.59 -2.89
C LYS A 273 5.50 -5.44 -3.66
N TYR A 274 5.70 -4.20 -3.22
CA TYR A 274 5.08 -3.02 -3.81
C TYR A 274 6.08 -2.07 -4.47
N GLU A 275 7.34 -2.50 -4.62
CA GLU A 275 8.41 -1.73 -5.25
C GLU A 275 8.53 -0.29 -4.70
N LEU A 276 8.40 -0.11 -3.37
CA LEU A 276 8.22 1.21 -2.77
C LEU A 276 9.39 2.18 -3.01
N LEU A 277 10.58 1.65 -3.27
CA LEU A 277 11.80 2.43 -3.49
C LEU A 277 12.17 2.56 -4.98
N LYS A 278 11.31 2.11 -5.90
CA LYS A 278 11.61 2.07 -7.35
C LYS A 278 11.96 3.42 -7.97
N ASN A 279 11.30 4.48 -7.51
CA ASN A 279 11.48 5.84 -8.04
C ASN A 279 12.64 6.60 -7.39
N ILE A 280 13.48 5.94 -6.57
CA ILE A 280 14.65 6.60 -5.99
C ILE A 280 15.74 6.69 -7.07
N PRO A 281 16.33 7.88 -7.33
CA PRO A 281 17.34 7.99 -8.37
C PRO A 281 18.60 7.21 -8.04
N PHE A 282 19.35 6.81 -9.08
CA PHE A 282 20.63 6.15 -8.90
C PHE A 282 21.60 7.03 -8.07
N GLU A 283 22.42 6.40 -7.23
CA GLU A 283 23.41 7.08 -6.35
C GLU A 283 22.85 8.15 -5.39
N TYR A 284 21.52 8.21 -5.20
CA TYR A 284 20.89 9.28 -4.43
C TYR A 284 21.03 9.14 -2.89
N CYS A 285 21.48 7.98 -2.40
CA CYS A 285 21.51 7.59 -0.98
C CYS A 285 22.88 7.69 -0.31
N ASP A 286 23.68 8.70 -0.66
CA ASP A 286 24.93 9.04 0.06
C ASP A 286 25.89 7.84 0.27
N GLY A 287 26.12 7.07 -0.80
CA GLY A 287 27.01 5.89 -0.78
C GLY A 287 26.34 4.58 -0.34
N TYR A 288 25.05 4.61 -0.04
CA TYR A 288 24.21 3.42 0.11
C TYR A 288 23.55 3.09 -1.23
N ASN A 289 23.51 1.80 -1.58
CA ASN A 289 22.72 1.32 -2.69
C ASN A 289 21.51 0.53 -2.13
N PRO A 290 20.27 0.98 -2.34
CA PRO A 290 19.07 0.22 -1.97
C PRO A 290 19.07 -1.26 -2.39
N LYS A 291 19.71 -1.61 -3.52
CA LYS A 291 19.87 -3.01 -3.98
C LYS A 291 20.72 -3.89 -3.06
N ASP A 292 21.59 -3.30 -2.24
CA ASP A 292 22.38 -4.04 -1.23
C ASP A 292 21.48 -4.57 -0.09
N PHE A 293 20.28 -4.01 0.07
CA PHE A 293 19.36 -4.29 1.18
C PHE A 293 18.07 -4.98 0.76
N PHE A 294 17.59 -4.72 -0.47
CA PHE A 294 16.31 -5.21 -0.99
C PHE A 294 16.45 -5.65 -2.43
N ASN A 295 15.66 -6.66 -2.82
CA ASN A 295 15.56 -7.05 -4.23
C ASN A 295 14.61 -6.08 -4.97
N ILE A 296 15.18 -5.01 -5.53
CA ILE A 296 14.43 -3.98 -6.27
C ILE A 296 15.04 -3.73 -7.65
N THR A 297 14.22 -3.18 -8.55
CA THR A 297 14.62 -2.66 -9.87
C THR A 297 14.39 -1.15 -9.87
N TYR A 298 15.37 -0.38 -10.35
CA TYR A 298 15.19 1.07 -10.47
C TYR A 298 14.31 1.40 -11.68
N GLU A 299 13.57 2.50 -11.61
CA GLU A 299 12.79 3.00 -12.76
C GLU A 299 13.71 3.34 -13.95
N GLU A 300 14.92 3.83 -13.69
CA GLU A 300 15.94 4.13 -14.72
C GLU A 300 16.46 2.88 -15.46
N GLU A 301 16.15 1.66 -14.97
CA GLU A 301 16.56 0.40 -15.60
C GLU A 301 15.44 -0.22 -16.46
N GLU A 302 14.25 0.38 -16.46
CA GLU A 302 13.12 -0.03 -17.29
C GLU A 302 13.19 0.69 -18.65
N ASP A 303 14.18 0.31 -19.46
CA ASP A 303 14.24 0.61 -20.91
C ASP A 303 13.45 -0.43 -21.73
#